data_AF-A0A1L8I1B6-F1
#
_entry.id   AF-A0A1L8I1B6-F1
#
_cell.length_a   1.000
_cell.length_b   1.000
_cell.length_c   1.000
_cell.angle_alpha   90.00
_cell.angle_beta   90.00
_cell.angle_gamma   90.00
#
_symmetry.space_group_name_H-M   'P 1'
#
loop_
_entity.id
_entity.type
_entity.pdbx_description
1 polymer ?
#
loop_
_entity_poly.entity_id
_entity_poly.type
_entity_poly.pdbx_seq_one_letter_code
_entity_poly.pdbx_strand_id
1 'polypeptide(L)'
;MRHEEGVSVHGMTNGYQEEGSADPVWCICGMESKMKVLKLFRTLHRTRQCVFQNDHRALEAARQRINEEFKKNKRECSPAKISELLKFGTDVEILLRTSVVQGIHKDSDTLVLQARKDLLLDNIPFCDAPEKQT
;
A
#
# COMPACT_ATOMS: atom_id res chain seq x y z
N MET A 1 38.29 37.56 -46.51
CA MET A 1 39.05 36.28 -46.50
C MET A 1 39.62 36.17 -45.09
N ARG A 2 38.86 35.55 -44.18
CA ARG A 2 39.07 34.20 -43.63
C ARG A 2 40.46 33.97 -43.01
N HIS A 3 40.41 33.36 -41.83
CA HIS A 3 41.45 32.73 -41.00
C HIS A 3 42.05 33.67 -39.93
N GLU A 4 41.71 33.62 -38.63
CA GLU A 4 41.79 32.52 -37.62
C GLU A 4 43.27 32.08 -37.39
N GLU A 5 43.86 31.93 -36.19
CA GLU A 5 43.45 31.81 -34.78
C GLU A 5 44.61 32.25 -33.85
N GLY A 6 44.35 32.35 -32.54
CA GLY A 6 45.44 32.30 -31.55
C GLY A 6 45.06 32.71 -30.13
N VAL A 7 44.05 32.09 -29.50
CA VAL A 7 43.86 32.19 -28.04
C VAL A 7 44.09 30.83 -27.41
N SER A 8 45.19 30.77 -26.67
CA SER A 8 45.61 29.70 -25.78
C SER A 8 44.57 29.46 -24.68
N VAL A 9 44.04 28.24 -24.61
CA VAL A 9 43.41 27.70 -23.41
C VAL A 9 44.19 26.48 -22.94
N HIS A 10 44.88 26.66 -21.81
CA HIS A 10 45.53 25.60 -21.05
C HIS A 10 44.50 24.51 -20.69
N GLY A 11 44.78 23.29 -21.14
CA GLY A 11 44.02 22.11 -20.78
C GLY A 11 44.17 21.80 -19.28
N MET A 12 43.07 21.92 -18.55
CA MET A 12 42.88 21.20 -17.29
C MET A 12 42.36 19.81 -17.64
N THR A 13 43.23 18.81 -17.55
CA THR A 13 42.85 17.40 -17.64
C THR A 13 42.09 17.00 -16.37
N ASN A 14 40.77 17.11 -16.37
CA ASN A 14 39.95 16.41 -15.39
C ASN A 14 39.80 14.95 -15.83
N GLY A 15 40.52 14.07 -15.15
CA GLY A 15 40.30 12.63 -15.19
C GLY A 15 38.91 12.32 -14.64
N TYR A 16 37.96 12.13 -15.55
CA TYR A 16 36.72 11.44 -15.25
C TYR A 16 36.99 9.94 -15.39
N GLN A 17 36.94 9.23 -14.28
CA GLN A 17 36.87 7.77 -14.26
C GLN A 17 35.64 7.33 -15.07
N GLU A 18 35.89 6.51 -16.10
CA GLU A 18 34.90 5.69 -16.76
C GLU A 18 34.40 4.63 -15.75
N GLU A 19 33.39 4.98 -14.96
CA GLU A 19 32.53 3.99 -14.29
C GLU A 19 31.55 3.47 -15.35
N GLY A 20 31.76 2.23 -15.74
CA GLY A 20 31.16 1.60 -16.89
C GLY A 20 29.67 1.29 -16.76
N SER A 21 29.11 1.03 -17.94
CA SER A 21 28.02 0.10 -18.22
C SER A 21 26.65 0.44 -17.61
N ALA A 22 25.84 1.01 -18.48
CA ALA A 22 24.38 0.91 -18.52
C ALA A 22 23.78 -0.26 -17.73
N ASP A 23 22.90 0.07 -16.78
CA ASP A 23 21.58 -0.56 -16.67
C ASP A 23 20.61 0.33 -15.88
N PRO A 24 19.43 0.68 -16.43
CA PRO A 24 18.39 1.34 -15.65
C PRO A 24 17.82 0.31 -14.67
N VAL A 25 18.13 0.44 -13.37
CA VAL A 25 17.61 -0.45 -12.32
C VAL A 25 16.13 -0.16 -12.07
N TRP A 26 15.28 -0.54 -13.02
CA TRP A 26 13.92 -0.96 -12.76
C TRP A 26 13.98 -2.48 -12.57
N CYS A 27 14.43 -2.95 -11.41
CA CYS A 27 14.20 -4.35 -11.08
C CYS A 27 12.70 -4.53 -10.79
N ILE A 28 11.92 -4.77 -11.85
CA ILE A 28 10.58 -5.31 -11.76
C ILE A 28 10.71 -6.79 -12.07
N CYS A 29 10.88 -7.57 -11.00
CA CYS A 29 10.68 -9.00 -11.05
C CYS A 29 9.23 -9.28 -11.51
N GLY A 30 9.04 -9.58 -12.80
CA GLY A 30 7.79 -10.04 -13.42
C GLY A 30 6.65 -9.01 -13.51
N MET A 31 6.17 -8.73 -14.73
CA MET A 31 4.97 -7.91 -14.95
C MET A 31 3.73 -8.43 -14.18
N GLU A 32 3.63 -9.75 -13.99
CA GLU A 32 2.53 -10.39 -13.25
C GLU A 32 2.51 -9.99 -11.77
N SER A 33 3.67 -10.01 -11.10
CA SER A 33 3.81 -9.61 -9.70
C SER A 33 3.45 -8.13 -9.52
N LYS A 34 3.87 -7.27 -10.46
CA LYS A 34 3.52 -5.84 -10.46
C LYS A 34 2.01 -5.61 -10.52
N MET A 35 1.28 -6.35 -11.37
CA MET A 35 -0.17 -6.24 -11.47
C MET A 35 -0.87 -6.64 -10.16
N LYS A 36 -0.43 -7.73 -9.52
CA LYS A 36 -0.96 -8.18 -8.22
C LYS A 36 -0.74 -7.14 -7.12
N VAL A 37 0.47 -6.57 -7.05
CA VAL A 37 0.82 -5.51 -6.08
C VAL A 37 -0.05 -4.27 -6.26
N LEU A 38 -0.22 -3.79 -7.50
CA LEU A 38 -1.07 -2.62 -7.77
C LEU A 38 -2.55 -2.89 -7.50
N LYS A 39 -3.03 -4.11 -7.78
CA LYS A 39 -4.39 -4.53 -7.43
C LYS A 39 -4.61 -4.43 -5.93
N LEU A 40 -3.70 -5.00 -5.13
CA LEU A 40 -3.75 -4.96 -3.67
C LEU A 40 -3.69 -3.52 -3.13
N PHE A 41 -2.77 -2.70 -3.64
CA PHE A 41 -2.66 -1.28 -3.26
C PHE A 41 -3.98 -0.52 -3.44
N ARG A 42 -4.62 -0.67 -4.60
CA ARG A 42 -5.92 -0.05 -4.88
C ARG A 42 -7.03 -0.62 -3.99
N THR A 43 -7.00 -1.93 -3.74
CA THR A 43 -7.99 -2.58 -2.88
C THR A 43 -7.89 -2.09 -1.44
N LEU A 44 -6.69 -2.02 -0.85
CA LEU A 44 -6.48 -1.43 0.49
C LEU A 44 -6.96 0.02 0.55
N HIS A 45 -6.69 0.82 -0.50
CA HIS A 45 -7.16 2.20 -0.55
C HIS A 45 -8.68 2.33 -0.63
N ARG A 46 -9.37 1.43 -1.33
CA ARG A 46 -10.83 1.35 -1.33
C ARG A 46 -11.34 0.89 0.03
N THR A 47 -10.74 -0.14 0.61
CA THR A 47 -11.12 -0.67 1.92
C THR A 47 -11.04 0.39 3.01
N ARG A 48 -9.96 1.18 3.10
CA ARG A 48 -9.90 2.27 4.09
C ARG A 48 -11.01 3.31 3.91
N GLN A 49 -11.44 3.59 2.67
CA GLN A 49 -12.48 4.57 2.38
C GLN A 49 -13.85 4.05 2.82
N CYS A 50 -14.09 2.75 2.65
CA CYS A 50 -15.31 2.09 3.11
C CYS A 50 -15.33 1.90 4.63
N VAL A 51 -14.17 1.63 5.25
CA VAL A 51 -14.06 1.26 6.66
C VAL A 51 -14.02 2.47 7.59
N PHE A 52 -13.42 3.58 7.14
CA PHE A 52 -13.27 4.82 7.90
C PHE A 52 -14.06 5.96 7.26
N GLN A 53 -15.28 5.69 6.80
CA GLN A 53 -16.09 6.68 6.10
C GLN A 53 -16.27 7.93 6.96
N ASN A 54 -16.02 9.11 6.37
CA ASN A 54 -16.10 10.43 7.02
C ASN A 54 -15.17 10.66 8.23
N ASP A 55 -14.33 9.69 8.62
CA ASP A 55 -13.31 9.88 9.65
C ASP A 55 -12.01 10.36 8.99
N HIS A 56 -11.90 11.68 8.79
CA HIS A 56 -10.75 12.29 8.12
C HIS A 56 -9.41 11.92 8.77
N ARG A 57 -9.38 11.82 10.10
CA ARG A 57 -8.16 11.50 10.85
C ARG A 57 -7.74 10.06 10.60
N ALA A 58 -8.67 9.10 10.71
CA ALA A 58 -8.38 7.69 10.43
C ALA A 58 -8.06 7.47 8.95
N LEU A 59 -8.77 8.15 8.04
CA LEU A 59 -8.52 8.08 6.60
C LEU A 59 -7.09 8.50 6.26
N GLU A 60 -6.62 9.65 6.76
CA GLU A 60 -5.26 10.13 6.48
C GLU A 60 -4.19 9.28 7.15
N ALA A 61 -4.39 8.86 8.39
CA ALA A 61 -3.47 7.93 9.07
C ALA A 61 -3.32 6.62 8.28
N ALA A 62 -4.44 6.02 7.85
CA ALA A 62 -4.42 4.82 7.02
C ALA A 62 -3.75 5.08 5.65
N ARG A 63 -3.95 6.26 5.06
CA ARG A 63 -3.28 6.66 3.81
C ARG A 63 -1.77 6.63 3.94
N GLN A 64 -1.26 7.27 4.99
CA GLN A 64 0.16 7.42 5.24
C GLN A 64 0.78 6.04 5.45
N ARG A 65 0.16 5.21 6.31
CA ARG A 65 0.63 3.86 6.60
C ARG A 65 0.71 2.97 5.36
N ILE A 66 -0.35 2.97 4.52
CA ILE A 66 -0.35 2.21 3.26
C ILE A 66 0.79 2.70 2.35
N ASN A 67 0.93 4.02 2.16
CA ASN A 67 1.97 4.57 1.29
C ASN A 67 3.38 4.29 1.79
N GLU A 68 3.62 4.35 3.10
CA GLU A 68 4.91 4.07 3.71
C GLU A 68 5.34 2.63 3.49
N GLU A 69 4.47 1.66 3.75
CA GLU A 69 4.81 0.24 3.58
C GLU A 69 5.08 -0.12 2.13
N PHE A 70 4.31 0.42 1.17
CA PHE A 70 4.57 0.19 -0.26
C PHE A 70 5.84 0.92 -0.75
N LYS A 71 6.16 2.10 -0.20
CA LYS A 71 7.42 2.80 -0.51
C LYS A 71 8.63 2.04 0.03
N LYS A 72 8.55 1.53 1.26
CA LYS A 72 9.61 0.75 1.92
C LYS A 72 10.00 -0.48 1.11
N ASN A 73 9.02 -1.16 0.52
CA ASN A 73 9.22 -2.39 -0.25
C ASN A 73 9.34 -2.17 -1.77
N LYS A 74 9.47 -0.92 -2.24
CA LYS A 74 9.44 -0.57 -3.67
C LYS A 74 10.53 -1.26 -4.51
N ARG A 75 11.69 -1.53 -3.91
CA ARG A 75 12.86 -2.14 -4.57
C ARG A 75 12.99 -3.64 -4.29
N GLU A 76 11.99 -4.25 -3.66
CA GLU A 76 12.02 -5.68 -3.37
C GLU A 76 11.91 -6.50 -4.66
N CYS A 77 12.83 -7.44 -4.85
CA CYS A 77 12.97 -8.22 -6.08
C CYS A 77 12.86 -9.72 -5.85
N SER A 78 12.84 -10.17 -4.60
CA SER A 78 12.66 -11.58 -4.26
C SER A 78 11.21 -12.01 -4.50
N PRO A 79 10.94 -12.97 -5.40
CA PRO A 79 9.59 -13.48 -5.63
C PRO A 79 8.93 -14.01 -4.36
N ALA A 80 9.71 -14.69 -3.51
CA ALA A 80 9.24 -15.22 -2.24
C ALA A 80 8.80 -14.09 -1.30
N LYS A 81 9.60 -13.01 -1.22
CA LYS A 81 9.27 -11.87 -0.36
C LYS A 81 8.05 -11.10 -0.85
N ILE A 82 7.94 -10.91 -2.16
CA ILE A 82 6.76 -10.28 -2.78
C ILE A 82 5.50 -11.09 -2.47
N SER A 83 5.56 -12.42 -2.58
CA SER A 83 4.43 -13.29 -2.25
C SER A 83 4.01 -13.18 -0.79
N GLU A 84 4.96 -13.12 0.14
CA GLU A 84 4.70 -12.93 1.57
C GLU A 84 4.01 -11.57 1.84
N LEU A 85 4.54 -10.50 1.25
CA LEU A 85 3.99 -9.15 1.38
C LEU A 85 2.57 -9.03 0.80
N LEU A 86 2.31 -9.70 -0.34
CA LEU A 86 0.98 -9.77 -0.94
C LEU A 86 -0.01 -10.48 -0.03
N LYS A 87 0.38 -11.61 0.57
CA LYS A 87 -0.46 -12.33 1.53
C LYS A 87 -0.75 -11.46 2.75
N PHE A 88 0.29 -10.88 3.35
CA PHE A 88 0.14 -9.99 4.51
C PHE A 88 -0.81 -8.82 4.23
N GLY A 89 -0.66 -8.13 3.11
CA GLY A 89 -1.56 -7.02 2.79
C GLY A 89 -3.00 -7.48 2.47
N THR A 90 -3.18 -8.71 1.98
CA THR A 90 -4.52 -9.31 1.80
C THR A 90 -5.15 -9.63 3.15
N ASP A 91 -4.39 -10.20 4.09
CA ASP A 91 -4.87 -10.49 5.44
C ASP A 91 -5.28 -9.20 6.17
N VAL A 92 -4.49 -8.12 6.02
CA VAL A 92 -4.83 -6.79 6.54
C VAL A 92 -6.12 -6.25 5.92
N GLU A 93 -6.32 -6.45 4.61
CA GLU A 93 -7.55 -6.03 3.95
C GLU A 93 -8.78 -6.74 4.50
N ILE A 94 -8.71 -8.06 4.68
CA ILE A 94 -9.78 -8.86 5.27
C ILE A 94 -10.05 -8.39 6.70
N LEU A 95 -9.00 -8.23 7.52
CA LEU A 95 -9.11 -7.77 8.90
C LEU A 95 -9.83 -6.42 9.01
N LEU A 96 -9.47 -5.45 8.16
CA LEU A 96 -10.15 -4.15 8.15
C LEU A 96 -11.63 -4.28 7.80
N ARG A 97 -11.98 -5.17 6.87
CA ARG A 97 -13.37 -5.39 6.44
C ARG A 97 -14.20 -6.07 7.52
N THR A 98 -13.65 -7.05 8.24
CA THR A 98 -14.41 -7.90 9.17
C THR A 98 -14.41 -7.40 10.62
N SER A 99 -13.39 -6.65 11.05
CA SER A 99 -13.22 -6.32 12.47
C SER A 99 -13.45 -4.86 12.83
N VAL A 100 -13.61 -3.97 11.84
CA VAL A 100 -13.78 -2.52 12.12
C VAL A 100 -15.22 -2.08 11.93
N VAL A 101 -15.84 -1.57 13.00
CA VAL A 101 -17.15 -0.89 12.99
C VAL A 101 -16.96 0.55 13.46
N GLN A 102 -17.55 1.51 12.76
CA GLN A 102 -17.48 2.92 13.15
C GLN A 102 -18.58 3.26 14.14
N GLY A 103 -18.24 3.94 15.23
CA GLY A 103 -19.21 4.57 16.13
C GLY A 103 -19.25 6.07 15.89
N ILE A 104 -20.44 6.62 15.61
CA ILE A 104 -20.66 8.06 15.48
C ILE A 104 -21.42 8.57 16.71
N HIS A 105 -20.85 9.54 17.40
CA HIS A 105 -21.56 10.27 18.44
C HIS A 105 -22.65 11.12 17.78
N LYS A 106 -23.91 10.83 18.13
CA LYS A 106 -25.05 11.61 17.66
C LYS A 106 -25.36 12.74 18.65
N ASP A 107 -25.40 12.38 19.92
CA ASP A 107 -25.75 13.25 21.05
C ASP A 107 -24.77 12.98 22.22
N SER A 108 -24.95 13.66 23.36
CA SER A 108 -24.03 13.53 24.52
C SER A 108 -23.93 12.12 25.11
N ASP A 109 -24.94 11.27 24.91
CA ASP A 109 -25.01 9.92 25.49
C ASP A 109 -25.43 8.84 24.47
N THR A 110 -25.35 9.13 23.17
CA THR A 110 -25.78 8.20 22.13
C THR A 110 -24.71 8.00 21.07
N LEU A 111 -24.27 6.74 20.93
CA LEU A 111 -23.36 6.28 19.90
C LEU A 111 -24.13 5.43 18.88
N VAL A 112 -24.07 5.82 17.61
CA VAL A 112 -24.64 5.05 16.50
C VAL A 112 -23.53 4.22 15.87
N LEU A 113 -23.66 2.89 15.90
CA LEU A 113 -22.75 1.99 15.22
C LEU A 113 -23.14 1.89 13.74
N GLN A 114 -22.23 2.26 12.85
CA GLN A 114 -22.35 2.05 11.42
C GLN A 114 -21.82 0.67 11.05
N ALA A 115 -22.64 -0.36 11.27
CA ALA A 115 -22.35 -1.69 10.79
C ALA A 115 -22.47 -1.73 9.26
N ARG A 116 -21.48 -2.31 8.59
CA ARG A 116 -21.52 -2.54 7.15
C ARG A 116 -22.17 -3.88 6.85
N LYS A 117 -22.80 -4.01 5.68
CA LYS A 117 -23.54 -5.22 5.28
C LYS A 117 -22.69 -6.49 5.32
N ASP A 118 -21.40 -6.37 5.05
CA ASP A 118 -20.44 -7.46 5.07
C ASP A 118 -20.05 -7.94 6.49
N LEU A 119 -20.42 -7.20 7.54
CA LEU A 119 -20.33 -7.66 8.93
C LEU A 119 -21.63 -8.29 9.46
N LEU A 120 -22.76 -8.06 8.78
CA LEU A 120 -24.05 -8.53 9.25
C LEU A 120 -24.21 -10.00 8.86
N LEU A 121 -24.53 -10.84 9.85
CA LEU A 121 -24.91 -12.23 9.62
C LEU A 121 -26.42 -12.32 9.37
N ASP A 122 -26.83 -13.33 8.62
CA ASP A 122 -28.25 -13.67 8.52
C ASP A 122 -28.79 -14.05 9.92
N ASN A 123 -30.07 -13.79 10.15
CA ASN A 123 -30.71 -14.11 11.42
C ASN A 123 -30.66 -15.63 11.66
N ILE A 124 -29.71 -16.06 12.48
CA ILE A 124 -29.64 -17.43 13.01
C ILE A 124 -30.38 -17.40 14.35
N PRO A 125 -31.40 -18.26 14.56
CA PRO A 125 -32.07 -18.36 15.84
C PRO A 125 -31.04 -18.59 16.95
N PHE A 126 -31.09 -17.75 17.98
CA PHE A 126 -30.25 -17.92 19.14
C PHE A 126 -30.54 -19.28 19.79
N CYS A 127 -29.50 -20.08 20.02
CA CYS A 127 -29.62 -21.39 20.64
C CYS A 127 -28.95 -21.33 22.01
N ASP A 128 -29.74 -21.47 23.09
CA ASP A 128 -29.25 -21.50 24.47
C ASP A 128 -28.47 -22.77 24.82
N ALA A 129 -28.53 -23.80 23.96
CA ALA A 129 -27.86 -25.06 24.21
C ALA A 129 -26.37 -24.93 23.89
N PRO A 130 -25.46 -25.28 24.83
CA PRO A 130 -24.03 -25.28 24.54
C PRO A 130 -23.75 -26.27 23.40
N GLU A 131 -22.97 -25.83 22.41
CA GLU A 131 -22.50 -26.71 21.34
C GLU A 131 -21.71 -27.87 21.96
N LYS A 132 -22.19 -29.10 21.76
CA LYS A 132 -21.46 -30.29 22.17
C LYS A 132 -20.20 -30.39 21.32
N GLN A 133 -19.04 -30.09 21.92
CA GLN A 133 -17.76 -30.44 21.31
C GLN A 133 -17.72 -31.96 21.13
N THR A 134 -17.65 -32.40 19.87
CA THR A 134 -17.45 -33.81 19.49
C THR A 134 -15.99 -34.02 19.16
#